data_AF-A0A1V5FN16-F1
#
_entry.id   AF-A0A1V5FN16-F1
#
_cell.length_a   1.000
_cell.length_b   1.000
_cell.length_c   1.000
_cell.angle_alpha   90.00
_cell.angle_beta   90.00
_cell.angle_gamma   90.00
#
_symmetry.space_group_name_H-M   'P 1'
#
loop_
_entity.id
_entity.type
_entity.pdbx_description
1 polymer ?
#
loop_
_entity_poly.entity_id
_entity_poly.type
_entity_poly.pdbx_seq_one_letter_code
_entity_poly.pdbx_strand_id
1 'polypeptide(L)'
;MRPIPPLAWIPLAIVWLGLDDGSKILVIFVAAFVPSVINSYTGVRNIETPMMEAAQMLGVKGWRLVREVLVPGSLPMIFTGLRLSLQASWTTLVAAELIGALYGLGSILNQAAQDIYPAMILVAMVCVGVCGASTTWLLGQVEARAMPWRKGRVAE
;
A
#
# COMPACT_ATOMS: atom_id res chain seq x y z
N MET A 1 11.59 -0.77 -14.03
CA MET A 1 12.02 -1.90 -13.18
C MET A 1 10.84 -2.82 -12.99
N ARG A 2 10.95 -4.11 -13.33
CA ARG A 2 9.87 -5.08 -13.13
C ARG A 2 10.25 -5.92 -11.92
N PRO A 3 9.86 -5.51 -10.70
CA PRO A 3 10.17 -6.29 -9.50
C PRO A 3 9.59 -7.70 -9.66
N ILE A 4 10.28 -8.68 -9.08
CA ILE A 4 9.78 -10.05 -8.97
C ILE A 4 8.37 -9.98 -8.34
N PRO A 5 7.35 -10.63 -8.92
CA PRO A 5 6.01 -10.64 -8.35
C PRO A 5 6.07 -11.06 -6.87
N PRO A 6 5.44 -10.32 -5.94
CA PRO A 6 5.45 -10.67 -4.52
C PRO A 6 4.94 -12.09 -4.26
N LEU A 7 4.03 -12.57 -5.10
CA LEU A 7 3.51 -13.95 -5.10
C LEU A 7 4.60 -15.03 -5.16
N ALA A 8 5.70 -14.78 -5.86
CA ALA A 8 6.80 -15.73 -5.98
C ALA A 8 7.55 -15.96 -4.64
N TRP A 9 7.37 -15.06 -3.67
CA TRP A 9 7.97 -15.18 -2.34
C TRP A 9 7.18 -16.07 -1.39
N ILE A 10 5.93 -16.42 -1.72
CA ILE A 10 5.04 -17.17 -0.83
C ILE A 10 5.64 -18.53 -0.41
N PRO A 11 6.13 -19.40 -1.33
CA PRO A 11 6.68 -20.69 -0.92
C PRO A 11 7.92 -20.55 -0.04
N LEU A 12 8.79 -19.58 -0.36
CA LEU A 12 9.99 -19.31 0.43
C LEU A 12 9.65 -18.81 1.83
N ALA A 13 8.68 -17.90 1.94
CA ALA A 13 8.21 -17.38 3.22
C ALA A 13 7.62 -18.48 4.10
N ILE A 14 6.87 -19.41 3.51
CA ILE A 14 6.32 -20.58 4.23
C ILE A 14 7.44 -21.52 4.69
N VAL A 15 8.46 -21.77 3.86
CA VAL A 15 9.59 -22.64 4.23
C VAL A 15 10.41 -22.05 5.38
N TRP A 16 10.60 -20.73 5.41
CA TRP A 16 11.38 -20.07 6.45
C TRP A 16 10.61 -19.81 7.75
N LEU A 17 9.36 -19.38 7.66
CA LEU A 17 8.58 -18.89 8.81
C LEU A 17 7.43 -19.83 9.19
N GLY A 18 7.18 -20.88 8.42
CA GLY A 18 6.05 -21.79 8.60
C GLY A 18 4.74 -21.23 8.04
N LEU A 19 3.64 -21.93 8.31
CA LEU A 19 2.26 -21.57 7.91
C LEU A 19 1.61 -20.54 8.87
N ASP A 20 2.44 -19.86 9.66
CA ASP A 20 2.01 -18.90 10.67
C ASP A 20 1.85 -17.48 10.09
N ASP A 21 1.38 -16.54 10.91
CA ASP A 21 1.14 -15.16 10.49
C ASP A 21 2.43 -14.44 10.06
N GLY A 22 3.59 -14.88 10.56
CA GLY A 22 4.89 -14.36 10.15
C GLY A 22 5.14 -14.46 8.64
N SER A 23 4.75 -15.57 8.01
CA SER A 23 4.92 -15.76 6.56
C SER A 23 4.10 -14.76 5.76
N LYS A 24 2.84 -14.53 6.15
CA LYS A 24 1.93 -13.57 5.50
C LYS A 24 2.48 -12.15 5.61
N ILE A 25 2.95 -11.76 6.81
CA ILE A 25 3.49 -10.43 7.07
C ILE A 25 4.70 -10.15 6.16
N LEU A 26 5.61 -11.13 6.00
CA LEU A 26 6.78 -10.96 5.15
C LEU A 26 6.39 -10.72 3.69
N VAL A 27 5.47 -11.51 3.15
CA VAL A 27 5.07 -11.39 1.74
C VAL A 27 4.33 -10.05 1.51
N ILE A 28 3.46 -9.64 2.44
CA ILE A 28 2.81 -8.32 2.42
C ILE A 28 3.85 -7.19 2.47
N PHE A 29 4.85 -7.31 3.35
CA PHE A 29 5.91 -6.32 3.47
C PHE A 29 6.66 -6.16 2.15
N VAL A 30 7.07 -7.26 1.51
CA VAL A 30 7.75 -7.23 0.20
C VAL A 30 6.86 -6.60 -0.87
N ALA A 31 5.56 -6.91 -0.87
CA ALA A 31 4.58 -6.33 -1.80
C ALA A 31 4.42 -4.81 -1.63
N ALA A 32 4.40 -4.33 -0.38
CA ALA A 32 4.25 -2.91 -0.04
C ALA A 32 5.55 -2.11 -0.24
N PHE A 33 6.71 -2.74 0.01
CA PHE A 33 7.98 -2.04 0.11
C PHE A 33 8.39 -1.38 -1.21
N VAL A 34 8.31 -2.11 -2.32
CA VAL A 34 8.75 -1.62 -3.63
C VAL A 34 7.96 -0.38 -4.09
N PRO A 35 6.62 -0.40 -4.19
CA PRO A 35 5.85 0.79 -4.58
C PRO A 35 6.03 1.95 -3.60
N SER A 36 6.16 1.68 -2.29
CA SER A 36 6.33 2.73 -1.29
C SER A 36 7.67 3.47 -1.45
N VAL A 37 8.77 2.73 -1.61
CA VAL A 37 10.11 3.31 -1.78
C VAL A 37 10.22 4.07 -3.10
N ILE A 38 9.75 3.48 -4.20
CA ILE A 38 9.84 4.10 -5.52
C ILE A 38 9.06 5.41 -5.55
N ASN A 39 7.80 5.42 -5.11
CA ASN A 39 6.98 6.63 -5.16
C ASN A 39 7.46 7.70 -4.17
N SER A 40 7.99 7.30 -3.01
CA SER A 40 8.58 8.26 -2.07
C SER A 40 9.83 8.92 -2.64
N TYR A 41 10.72 8.13 -3.25
CA TYR A 41 11.92 8.64 -3.91
C TYR A 41 11.59 9.54 -5.09
N THR A 42 10.68 9.10 -5.97
CA THR A 42 10.21 9.89 -7.10
C THR A 42 9.48 11.15 -6.63
N GLY A 43 8.74 11.09 -5.52
CA GLY A 43 8.09 12.24 -4.90
C GLY A 43 9.04 13.34 -4.48
N VAL A 44 10.19 12.98 -3.90
CA VAL A 44 11.24 13.94 -3.55
C VAL A 44 11.92 14.49 -4.79
N ARG A 45 12.19 13.63 -5.79
CA ARG A 45 12.91 14.03 -7.00
C ARG A 45 12.09 14.89 -7.97
N ASN A 46 10.76 14.75 -7.96
CA ASN A 46 9.85 15.49 -8.83
C ASN A 46 9.42 16.86 -8.27
N ILE A 47 9.99 17.30 -7.14
CA ILE A 47 9.74 18.65 -6.64
C ILE A 47 10.26 19.66 -7.67
N GLU A 48 9.38 20.58 -8.08
CA GLU A 48 9.68 21.55 -9.13
C GLU A 48 10.84 22.46 -8.71
N THR A 49 11.76 22.72 -9.64
CA THR A 49 12.93 23.60 -9.43
C THR A 49 12.56 24.98 -8.87
N PRO A 50 11.50 25.67 -9.34
CA PRO A 50 11.10 26.97 -8.79
C PRO A 50 10.77 26.94 -7.29
N MET A 51 10.23 25.82 -6.80
CA MET A 51 9.91 25.66 -5.38
C MET A 51 11.19 25.55 -4.53
N MET A 52 12.24 24.92 -5.06
CA MET A 52 13.55 24.90 -4.43
C MET A 52 14.28 26.24 -4.51
N GLU A 53 14.18 26.95 -5.63
CA GLU A 53 14.77 28.29 -5.80
C GLU A 53 14.13 29.30 -4.85
N ALA A 54 12.80 29.32 -4.74
CA ALA A 54 12.08 30.17 -3.79
C ALA A 54 12.50 29.91 -2.34
N ALA A 55 12.67 28.65 -1.96
CA ALA A 55 13.15 28.28 -0.62
C ALA A 55 14.59 28.78 -0.36
N GLN A 56 15.47 28.72 -1.36
CA GLN A 56 16.82 29.24 -1.28
C GLN A 56 16.85 30.77 -1.16
N MET A 57 15.99 31.47 -1.91
CA MET A 57 15.86 32.94 -1.83
C MET A 57 15.37 33.40 -0.45
N LEU A 58 14.52 32.60 0.21
CA LEU A 58 14.07 32.81 1.59
C LEU A 58 15.12 32.40 2.64
N GLY A 59 16.30 31.94 2.24
CA GLY A 59 17.38 31.54 3.14
C GLY A 59 17.13 30.21 3.88
N VAL A 60 16.17 29.40 3.44
CA VAL A 60 15.85 28.11 4.07
C VAL A 60 16.95 27.10 3.74
N LYS A 61 17.62 26.57 4.76
CA LYS A 61 18.75 25.62 4.61
C LYS A 61 18.64 24.40 5.53
N GLY A 62 19.30 23.32 5.14
CA GLY A 62 19.47 22.11 5.95
C GLY A 62 18.15 21.44 6.32
N TRP A 63 17.97 21.11 7.61
CA TRP A 63 16.79 20.39 8.11
C TRP A 63 15.48 21.14 7.88
N ARG A 64 15.53 22.47 7.86
CA ARG A 64 14.36 23.32 7.63
C ARG A 64 13.83 23.18 6.21
N LEU A 65 14.73 23.07 5.22
CA LEU A 65 14.37 22.80 3.82
C LEU A 65 13.65 21.45 3.68
N VAL A 66 14.15 20.42 4.36
CA VAL A 66 13.54 19.08 4.34
C VAL A 66 12.13 19.14 4.92
N ARG A 67 11.96 19.72 6.11
CA ARG A 67 10.67 19.68 6.81
C ARG A 67 9.62 20.64 6.24
N GLU A 68 10.03 21.82 5.75
CA GLU A 68 9.10 22.87 5.29
C GLU A 68 8.82 22.82 3.79
N VAL A 69 9.70 22.21 2.98
CA VAL A 69 9.59 22.22 1.51
C VAL A 69 9.54 20.80 0.96
N LEU A 70 10.54 19.98 1.31
CA LEU A 70 10.73 18.66 0.72
C LEU A 70 9.63 17.66 1.12
N VAL A 71 9.34 17.58 2.43
CA VAL A 71 8.29 16.72 2.98
C VAL A 71 6.92 17.14 2.43
N PRO A 72 6.44 18.39 2.60
CA PRO A 72 5.12 18.76 2.11
C PRO A 72 4.98 18.70 0.58
N GLY A 73 6.05 18.98 -0.17
CA GLY A 73 6.08 18.86 -1.62
C GLY A 73 5.99 17.41 -2.12
N SER A 74 6.60 16.46 -1.41
CA SER A 74 6.61 15.04 -1.79
C SER A 74 5.44 14.23 -1.23
N LEU A 75 4.73 14.72 -0.21
CA LEU A 75 3.58 14.05 0.43
C LEU A 75 2.54 13.51 -0.57
N PRO A 76 2.09 14.23 -1.62
CA PRO A 76 1.12 13.69 -2.57
C PRO A 76 1.60 12.43 -3.30
N MET A 77 2.87 12.39 -3.67
CA MET A 77 3.47 11.22 -4.30
C MET A 77 3.70 10.09 -3.30
N ILE A 78 4.07 10.39 -2.04
CA ILE A 78 4.17 9.38 -0.97
C ILE A 78 2.82 8.70 -0.76
N PHE A 79 1.73 9.46 -0.64
CA PHE A 79 0.37 8.91 -0.49
C PHE A 79 -0.08 8.10 -1.72
N THR A 80 0.31 8.53 -2.92
CA THR A 80 0.10 7.74 -4.13
C THR A 80 0.82 6.39 -4.04
N GLY A 81 2.07 6.40 -3.57
CA GLY A 81 2.85 5.20 -3.27
C GLY A 81 2.18 4.29 -2.25
N LEU A 82 1.72 4.85 -1.13
CA LEU A 82 1.02 4.11 -0.08
C LEU A 82 -0.26 3.46 -0.60
N ARG A 83 -1.03 4.15 -1.45
CA ARG A 83 -2.24 3.61 -2.07
C ARG A 83 -1.94 2.41 -2.96
N LEU A 84 -0.92 2.52 -3.81
CA LEU A 84 -0.45 1.41 -4.64
C LEU A 84 0.08 0.25 -3.79
N SER A 85 0.81 0.55 -2.74
CA SER A 85 1.36 -0.42 -1.78
C SER A 85 0.24 -1.20 -1.08
N LEU A 86 -0.82 -0.51 -0.66
CA LEU A 86 -2.00 -1.12 -0.03
C LEU A 86 -2.76 -2.02 -1.00
N GLN A 87 -2.95 -1.61 -2.25
CA GLN A 87 -3.59 -2.44 -3.28
C GLN A 87 -2.77 -3.72 -3.54
N ALA A 88 -1.45 -3.59 -3.70
CA ALA A 88 -0.56 -4.73 -3.89
C ALA A 88 -0.51 -5.66 -2.67
N SER A 89 -0.54 -5.09 -1.45
CA SER A 89 -0.60 -5.85 -0.20
C SER A 89 -1.88 -6.66 -0.11
N TRP A 90 -3.01 -6.08 -0.48
CA TRP A 90 -4.31 -6.73 -0.39
C TRP A 90 -4.42 -7.94 -1.32
N THR A 91 -4.03 -7.78 -2.59
CA THR A 91 -4.05 -8.88 -3.56
C THR A 91 -3.11 -10.01 -3.15
N THR A 92 -1.95 -9.66 -2.59
CA THR A 92 -0.95 -10.61 -2.14
C THR A 92 -1.37 -11.34 -0.86
N LEU A 93 -2.01 -10.65 0.09
CA LEU A 93 -2.57 -11.24 1.31
C LEU A 93 -3.61 -12.31 0.95
N VAL A 94 -4.59 -11.98 0.11
CA VAL A 94 -5.65 -12.91 -0.29
C VAL A 94 -5.05 -14.13 -1.00
N ALA A 95 -4.08 -13.92 -1.88
CA ALA A 95 -3.39 -15.03 -2.55
C ALA A 95 -2.60 -15.91 -1.58
N ALA A 96 -1.91 -15.32 -0.59
CA ALA A 96 -1.21 -16.07 0.45
C ALA A 96 -2.17 -16.87 1.32
N GLU A 97 -3.34 -16.31 1.66
CA GLU A 97 -4.36 -17.03 2.42
C GLU A 97 -4.94 -18.22 1.66
N LEU A 98 -5.09 -18.11 0.33
CA LEU A 98 -5.62 -19.18 -0.50
C LEU A 98 -4.70 -20.41 -0.62
N ILE A 99 -3.39 -20.22 -0.48
CA ILE A 99 -2.39 -21.28 -0.69
C ILE A 99 -2.18 -22.12 0.56
N GLY A 100 -2.30 -21.55 1.76
CA GLY A 100 -1.95 -22.31 2.96
C GLY A 100 -2.32 -21.68 4.31
N ALA A 101 -3.20 -20.68 4.36
CA ALA A 101 -3.61 -20.16 5.66
C ALA A 101 -4.62 -21.10 6.33
N LEU A 102 -4.36 -21.42 7.61
CA LEU A 102 -5.31 -22.16 8.45
C LEU A 102 -6.55 -21.31 8.80
N TYR A 103 -6.37 -20.00 8.93
CA TYR A 103 -7.42 -19.03 9.26
C TYR A 103 -7.30 -17.80 8.35
N GLY A 104 -8.44 -17.28 7.91
CA GLY A 104 -8.52 -16.09 7.06
C GLY A 104 -9.77 -16.07 6.17
N LEU A 105 -9.99 -14.97 5.47
CA LEU A 105 -11.07 -14.89 4.48
C LEU A 105 -10.75 -15.76 3.25
N GLY A 106 -9.47 -15.86 2.88
CA GLY A 106 -9.02 -16.75 1.81
C GLY A 106 -9.20 -18.23 2.13
N SER A 107 -9.07 -18.65 3.39
CA SER A 107 -9.30 -20.06 3.76
C SER A 107 -10.79 -20.43 3.70
N ILE A 108 -11.69 -19.52 4.10
CA ILE A 108 -13.14 -19.69 3.95
C ILE A 108 -13.52 -19.78 2.48
N LEU A 109 -12.91 -18.95 1.62
CA LEU A 109 -13.12 -19.01 0.18
C LEU A 109 -12.67 -20.36 -0.40
N ASN A 110 -11.50 -20.86 0.04
CA ASN A 110 -10.98 -22.15 -0.38
C ASN A 110 -11.92 -23.30 0.06
N GLN A 111 -12.36 -23.28 1.32
CA GLN A 111 -13.29 -24.27 1.86
C GLN A 111 -14.63 -24.27 1.10
N ALA A 112 -15.23 -23.10 0.91
CA ALA A 112 -16.48 -22.97 0.14
C ALA A 112 -16.34 -23.44 -1.32
N ALA A 113 -15.15 -23.28 -1.91
CA ALA A 113 -14.84 -23.78 -3.25
C ALA A 113 -14.73 -25.32 -3.27
N GLN A 114 -14.12 -25.94 -2.25
CA GLN A 114 -14.07 -27.40 -2.12
C GLN A 114 -15.47 -28.00 -1.90
N ASP A 115 -16.31 -27.33 -1.12
CA ASP A 115 -17.69 -27.74 -0.86
C ASP A 115 -18.66 -27.44 -2.02
N ILE A 116 -18.17 -26.82 -3.10
CA ILE A 116 -18.95 -26.40 -4.28
C ILE A 116 -20.19 -25.60 -3.84
N TYR A 117 -20.01 -24.71 -2.86
CA TYR A 117 -21.11 -23.93 -2.27
C TYR A 117 -21.03 -22.46 -2.72
N PRO A 118 -21.63 -22.12 -3.88
CA PRO A 118 -21.43 -20.81 -4.53
C PRO A 118 -21.95 -19.64 -3.70
N ALA A 119 -22.97 -19.85 -2.85
CA ALA A 119 -23.49 -18.79 -1.99
C ALA A 119 -22.44 -18.32 -0.97
N MET A 120 -21.66 -19.23 -0.37
CA MET A 120 -20.60 -18.86 0.58
C MET A 120 -19.39 -18.25 -0.13
N ILE A 121 -19.08 -18.69 -1.35
CA ILE A 121 -18.04 -18.07 -2.20
C ILE A 121 -18.38 -16.58 -2.42
N LEU A 122 -19.62 -16.28 -2.81
CA LEU A 122 -20.06 -14.89 -3.02
C LEU A 122 -19.98 -14.05 -1.74
N VAL A 123 -20.41 -14.61 -0.60
CA VAL A 123 -20.31 -13.92 0.70
C VAL A 123 -18.85 -13.62 1.05
N ALA A 124 -17.95 -14.60 0.91
CA ALA A 124 -16.52 -14.42 1.16
C ALA A 124 -15.91 -13.35 0.24
N MET A 125 -16.25 -13.36 -1.06
CA MET A 125 -15.81 -12.33 -2.00
C MET A 125 -16.30 -10.93 -1.62
N VAL A 126 -17.56 -10.79 -1.19
CA VAL A 126 -18.11 -9.51 -0.72
C VAL A 126 -17.38 -9.05 0.54
N CYS A 127 -17.13 -9.93 1.51
CA CYS A 127 -16.36 -9.59 2.71
C CYS A 127 -14.95 -9.09 2.38
N VAL A 128 -14.23 -9.79 1.49
CA VAL A 128 -12.90 -9.35 1.02
C VAL A 128 -12.99 -7.98 0.33
N GLY A 129 -14.00 -7.76 -0.51
CA GLY A 129 -14.24 -6.47 -1.16
C GLY A 129 -14.47 -5.34 -0.15
N VAL A 130 -15.30 -5.58 0.86
CA VAL A 130 -15.62 -4.60 1.92
C VAL A 130 -14.38 -4.28 2.75
N CYS A 131 -13.59 -5.27 3.17
CA CYS A 131 -12.37 -5.04 3.96
C CYS A 131 -11.28 -4.31 3.15
N GLY A 132 -11.13 -4.63 1.86
CA GLY A 132 -10.21 -3.91 0.98
C GLY A 132 -10.65 -2.46 0.75
N ALA A 133 -11.94 -2.26 0.53
CA ALA A 133 -12.54 -0.93 0.36
C ALA A 133 -12.43 -0.10 1.64
N SER A 134 -12.70 -0.68 2.81
CA SER A 134 -12.59 0.02 4.10
C SER A 134 -11.16 0.47 4.38
N THR A 135 -10.17 -0.38 4.08
CA THR A 135 -8.74 -0.05 4.26
C THR A 135 -8.33 1.08 3.31
N THR A 136 -8.79 1.03 2.05
CA THR A 136 -8.52 2.08 1.06
C THR A 136 -9.20 3.40 1.44
N TRP A 137 -10.42 3.35 1.96
CA TRP A 137 -11.15 4.51 2.45
C TRP A 137 -10.48 5.15 3.66
N LEU A 138 -10.04 4.34 4.63
CA LEU A 138 -9.28 4.80 5.80
C LEU A 138 -7.99 5.53 5.38
N LEU A 139 -7.25 4.99 4.40
CA LEU A 139 -6.08 5.69 3.86
C LEU A 139 -6.44 7.05 3.27
N GLY A 140 -7.56 7.13 2.52
CA GLY A 140 -8.04 8.39 1.96
C GLY A 140 -8.38 9.44 3.03
N GLN A 141 -8.93 9.00 4.16
CA GLN A 141 -9.20 9.89 5.31
C GLN A 141 -7.91 10.40 5.94
N VAL A 142 -6.89 9.53 6.08
CA VAL A 142 -5.56 9.92 6.56
C VAL A 142 -4.88 10.88 5.58
N GLU A 143 -5.00 10.63 4.27
CA GLU A 143 -4.51 11.50 3.20
C GLU A 143 -5.11 12.91 3.32
N ALA A 144 -6.44 13.00 3.47
CA ALA A 144 -7.15 14.27 3.61
C ALA A 144 -6.81 15.02 4.90
N ARG A 145 -6.40 14.32 5.96
CA ARG A 145 -5.96 14.92 7.23
C ARG A 145 -4.51 15.39 7.16
N ALA A 146 -3.65 14.66 6.46
CA ALA A 146 -2.23 14.98 6.30
C ALA A 146 -1.97 16.11 5.30
N MET A 147 -2.85 16.30 4.31
CA MET A 147 -2.73 17.34 3.27
C MET A 147 -3.93 18.30 3.23
N PRO A 148 -4.19 19.08 4.30
CA PRO A 148 -5.31 20.03 4.32
C PRO A 148 -5.23 21.09 3.22
N TRP A 149 -4.02 21.47 2.78
CA TRP A 149 -3.79 22.46 1.71
C TRP A 149 -4.21 22.00 0.32
N ARG A 150 -4.34 20.68 0.09
CA ARG A 150 -4.70 20.13 -1.22
C ARG A 150 -6.21 20.12 -1.49
N LYS A 151 -7.05 20.32 -0.44
CA LYS A 151 -8.52 20.32 -0.56
C LYS A 151 -9.08 21.42 -1.49
N GLY A 152 -8.29 22.40 -1.91
CA GLY A 152 -8.72 23.50 -2.79
C GLY A 152 -8.56 23.28 -4.30
N ARG A 153 -7.96 22.17 -4.77
CA ARG A 153 -7.63 21.96 -6.21
C ARG A 153 -8.47 20.89 -6.93
N VAL A 154 -9.54 20.38 -6.31
CA VAL A 154 -10.41 19.33 -6.90
C VAL A 154 -11.75 19.92 -7.38
N ALA A 155 -11.80 21.24 -7.61
CA ALA A 155 -12.99 21.94 -8.09
C ALA A 155 -12.65 22.77 -9.35
N GLU A 156 -12.06 22.12 -10.35
CA GLU A 156 -12.00 22.60 -11.75
C GLU A 156 -12.19 21.41 -12.70
#